data_AF-A0A3E0W7F3-F1
#
_entry.id   AF-A0A3E0W7F3-F1
#
_cell.length_a   1.000
_cell.length_b   1.000
_cell.length_c   1.000
_cell.angle_alpha   90.00
_cell.angle_beta   90.00
_cell.angle_gamma   90.00
#
_symmetry.space_group_name_H-M   'P 1'
#
loop_
_entity.id
_entity.type
_entity.pdbx_description
1 polymer ?
#
loop_
_entity_poly.entity_id
_entity_poly.type
_entity_poly.pdbx_seq_one_letter_code
_entity_poly.pdbx_strand_id
1 'polypeptide(L)'
;MIQLICLFAVAVLVVVRVPHAFTSEAARPAWWATASGVVALTTYGIPVPFTTYDLFLGSSNITTLVRDLAAVSAFWFFREALARRAGSVGRFGSRWGLAVISAVCVVSFLLIQNKGTTDVAFITNRLDQTFVWIYGSAYMASLIWISLSAILLAAKNWRGVQMTFIIGFTSVIIGCVLEIGYLTASHFGYGGQSFRYLAWNTSELPFFLGLLIIMAGVAWIAIVTPSRRRILVSKLHHIAQQNELSQHGPENLGVVRRLFSEKKMLARASELVRLLDKAQRHGNFHPSSRETYIIGQVKQFLTPDPEFSPMVLGKAA
;
A
#
# COMPACT_ATOMS: atom_id res chain seq x y z
N MET A 1 4.84 17.86 10.43
CA MET A 1 4.47 16.74 11.33
C MET A 1 3.85 15.55 10.58
N ILE A 2 2.88 15.76 9.67
CA ILE A 2 2.21 14.66 8.95
C ILE A 2 3.17 13.80 8.11
N GLN A 3 4.14 14.43 7.43
CA GLN A 3 5.16 13.75 6.62
C GLN A 3 6.02 12.77 7.43
N LEU A 4 6.32 13.09 8.69
CA LEU A 4 7.14 12.23 9.57
C LEU A 4 6.36 10.98 10.00
N ILE A 5 5.06 11.14 10.29
CA ILE A 5 4.15 10.02 10.58
C ILE A 5 4.06 9.11 9.36
N CYS A 6 3.89 9.69 8.17
CA CYS A 6 3.90 8.95 6.92
C CYS A 6 5.20 8.16 6.75
N LEU A 7 6.35 8.83 6.91
CA LEU A 7 7.66 8.22 6.73
C LEU A 7 7.85 7.03 7.66
N PHE A 8 7.57 7.21 8.95
CA PHE A 8 7.68 6.14 9.94
C PHE A 8 6.77 4.96 9.58
N ALA A 9 5.52 5.23 9.20
CA ALA A 9 4.57 4.20 8.80
C ALA A 9 5.07 3.41 7.57
N VAL A 10 5.55 4.08 6.51
CA VAL A 10 6.07 3.38 5.33
C VAL A 10 7.34 2.60 5.66
N ALA A 11 8.26 3.16 6.45
CA ALA A 11 9.50 2.47 6.84
C ALA A 11 9.21 1.17 7.60
N VAL A 12 8.29 1.20 8.55
CA VAL A 12 7.82 -0.02 9.25
C VAL A 12 7.23 -1.02 8.25
N LEU A 13 6.40 -0.56 7.30
CA LEU A 13 5.80 -1.44 6.30
C LEU A 13 6.83 -2.07 5.36
N VAL A 14 7.88 -1.35 4.97
CA VAL A 14 8.99 -1.90 4.17
C VAL A 14 9.62 -3.07 4.92
N VAL A 15 10.05 -2.84 6.17
CA VAL A 15 10.74 -3.84 7.00
C VAL A 15 9.87 -5.07 7.23
N VAL A 16 8.59 -4.89 7.58
CA VAL A 16 7.66 -6.00 7.78
C VAL A 16 7.46 -6.83 6.51
N ARG A 17 7.54 -6.21 5.32
CA ARG A 17 7.30 -6.88 4.04
C ARG A 17 8.52 -7.54 3.43
N VAL A 18 9.74 -7.22 3.88
CA VAL A 18 11.00 -7.79 3.37
C VAL A 18 10.94 -9.32 3.22
N PRO A 19 10.58 -10.11 4.26
CA PRO A 19 10.60 -11.58 4.15
C PRO A 19 9.59 -12.11 3.13
N HIS A 20 8.45 -11.44 3.00
CA HIS A 20 7.38 -11.84 2.08
C HIS A 20 7.69 -11.47 0.63
N ALA A 21 8.41 -10.36 0.41
CA ALA A 21 8.82 -9.90 -0.91
C ALA A 21 9.83 -10.86 -1.57
N PHE A 22 10.76 -11.42 -0.79
CA PHE A 22 11.74 -12.39 -1.28
C PHE A 22 11.13 -13.77 -1.57
N THR A 23 10.03 -14.12 -0.90
CA THR A 23 9.42 -15.46 -0.99
C THR A 23 8.23 -15.56 -1.95
N SER A 24 7.60 -14.44 -2.31
CA SER A 24 6.41 -14.43 -3.17
C SER A 24 6.48 -13.35 -4.25
N GLU A 25 6.39 -13.75 -5.51
CA GLU A 25 6.37 -12.81 -6.65
C GLU A 25 5.16 -11.87 -6.62
N ALA A 26 4.05 -12.33 -6.03
CA ALA A 26 2.84 -11.54 -5.85
C ALA A 26 3.03 -10.41 -4.83
N ALA A 27 3.98 -10.54 -3.90
CA ALA A 27 4.25 -9.54 -2.85
C ALA A 27 5.27 -8.47 -3.30
N ARG A 28 6.05 -8.71 -4.36
CA ARG A 28 7.10 -7.80 -4.84
C ARG A 28 6.60 -6.38 -5.17
N PRO A 29 5.49 -6.18 -5.92
CA PRO A 29 5.00 -4.82 -6.20
C PRO A 29 4.62 -4.07 -4.92
N ALA A 30 4.02 -4.77 -3.95
CA ALA A 30 3.62 -4.17 -2.69
C ALA A 30 4.84 -3.70 -1.86
N TRP A 31 5.99 -4.38 -2.00
CA TRP A 31 7.25 -3.97 -1.37
C TRP A 31 7.89 -2.79 -2.11
N TRP A 32 7.98 -2.85 -3.45
CA TRP A 32 8.49 -1.73 -4.25
C TRP A 32 7.68 -0.46 -4.04
N ALA A 33 6.35 -0.58 -3.92
CA ALA A 33 5.48 0.55 -3.58
C ALA A 33 5.90 1.23 -2.28
N THR A 34 6.15 0.45 -1.23
CA THR A 34 6.59 0.98 0.07
C THR A 34 8.02 1.49 0.02
N ALA A 35 8.95 0.81 -0.67
CA ALA A 35 10.33 1.26 -0.78
C ALA A 35 10.45 2.60 -1.51
N SER A 36 9.75 2.74 -2.65
CA SER A 36 9.68 4.02 -3.37
C SER A 36 8.97 5.11 -2.55
N GLY A 37 7.96 4.75 -1.75
CA GLY A 37 7.32 5.67 -0.82
C GLY A 37 8.27 6.20 0.27
N VAL A 38 9.15 5.36 0.81
CA VAL A 38 10.21 5.80 1.75
C VAL A 38 11.12 6.80 1.05
N VAL A 39 11.61 6.48 -0.15
CA VAL A 39 12.50 7.39 -0.90
C VAL A 39 11.83 8.75 -1.09
N ALA A 40 10.60 8.77 -1.63
CA ALA A 40 9.84 10.01 -1.83
C ALA A 40 9.67 10.83 -0.55
N LEU A 41 9.31 10.20 0.57
CA LEU A 41 9.12 10.88 1.84
C LEU A 41 10.44 11.36 2.45
N THR A 42 11.52 10.60 2.32
CA THR A 42 12.83 11.02 2.83
C THR A 42 13.37 12.25 2.10
N THR A 43 13.13 12.32 0.78
CA THR A 43 13.52 13.46 -0.04
C THR A 43 12.74 14.75 0.24
N TYR A 44 11.75 14.75 1.15
CA TYR A 44 11.18 16.00 1.69
C TYR A 44 12.07 16.69 2.73
N GLY A 45 13.17 16.06 3.16
CA GLY A 45 14.09 16.63 4.13
C GLY A 45 14.02 16.00 5.53
N ILE A 46 13.47 14.79 5.66
CA ILE A 46 13.31 14.09 6.94
C ILE A 46 13.76 12.63 6.78
N PRO A 47 14.68 12.10 7.61
CA PRO A 47 15.42 12.77 8.68
C PRO A 47 16.62 13.59 8.18
N VAL A 48 17.02 13.41 6.91
CA VAL A 48 18.17 14.08 6.30
C VAL A 48 17.68 15.33 5.57
N PRO A 49 18.28 16.51 5.78
CA PRO A 49 17.86 17.75 5.12
C PRO A 49 17.85 17.64 3.58
N PHE A 50 16.90 18.32 2.95
CA PHE A 50 16.79 18.39 1.48
C PHE A 50 18.10 18.83 0.83
N THR A 51 18.79 19.79 1.46
CA THR A 51 20.07 20.32 0.99
C THR A 51 21.17 19.27 0.93
N THR A 52 21.17 18.32 1.87
CA THR A 52 22.16 17.24 1.88
C THR A 52 21.94 16.30 0.71
N TYR A 53 20.70 15.88 0.45
CA TYR A 53 20.37 15.05 -0.71
C TYR A 53 20.74 15.73 -2.02
N ASP A 54 20.39 17.01 -2.16
CA ASP A 54 20.63 17.74 -3.40
C ASP A 54 22.10 17.99 -3.64
N LEU A 55 22.88 18.25 -2.58
CA LEU A 55 24.32 18.39 -2.66
C LEU A 55 25.00 17.12 -3.19
N PHE A 56 24.56 15.94 -2.75
CA PHE A 56 25.04 14.67 -3.30
C PHE A 56 24.69 14.48 -4.78
N LEU A 57 23.59 15.08 -5.25
CA LEU A 57 23.09 14.95 -6.61
C LEU A 57 23.55 16.10 -7.54
N GLY A 58 24.44 17.00 -7.08
CA GLY A 58 24.99 18.09 -7.89
C GLY A 58 24.27 19.44 -7.74
N SER A 59 23.53 19.64 -6.64
CA SER A 59 22.95 20.92 -6.20
C SER A 59 22.04 21.63 -7.22
N SER A 60 21.42 20.87 -8.11
CA SER A 60 20.64 21.37 -9.25
C SER A 60 19.14 21.05 -9.13
N ASN A 61 18.63 20.89 -7.90
CA ASN A 61 17.25 20.50 -7.61
C ASN A 61 16.85 19.13 -8.16
N ILE A 62 17.83 18.26 -8.43
CA ILE A 62 17.60 16.88 -8.91
C ILE A 62 16.87 16.05 -7.84
N THR A 63 17.01 16.41 -6.57
CA THR A 63 16.25 15.79 -5.47
C THR A 63 14.74 15.88 -5.69
N THR A 64 14.25 16.97 -6.28
CA THR A 64 12.83 17.12 -6.64
C THR A 64 12.41 16.09 -7.68
N LEU A 65 13.22 15.88 -8.73
CA LEU A 65 12.94 14.87 -9.74
C LEU A 65 12.95 13.45 -9.13
N VAL A 66 13.94 13.14 -8.30
CA VAL A 66 14.04 11.83 -7.63
C VAL A 66 12.83 11.59 -6.74
N ARG A 67 12.42 12.59 -5.97
CA ARG A 67 11.23 12.56 -5.12
C ARG A 67 9.98 12.21 -5.90
N ASP A 68 9.74 12.94 -6.99
CA ASP A 68 8.50 12.85 -7.75
C ASP A 68 8.44 11.53 -8.55
N LEU A 69 9.57 11.08 -9.10
CA LEU A 69 9.69 9.75 -9.72
C LEU A 69 9.47 8.62 -8.72
N ALA A 70 9.99 8.75 -7.50
CA ALA A 70 9.78 7.79 -6.43
C ALA A 70 8.29 7.76 -6.00
N ALA A 71 7.64 8.92 -5.91
CA ALA A 71 6.21 9.00 -5.58
C ALA A 71 5.35 8.34 -6.68
N VAL A 72 5.57 8.66 -7.96
CA VAL A 72 4.89 8.01 -9.08
C VAL A 72 5.10 6.49 -9.05
N SER A 73 6.34 6.05 -8.83
CA SER A 73 6.66 4.62 -8.74
C SER A 73 5.91 3.95 -7.59
N ALA A 74 5.82 4.61 -6.43
CA ALA A 74 5.10 4.11 -5.27
C ALA A 74 3.62 3.85 -5.60
N PHE A 75 2.94 4.84 -6.20
CA PHE A 75 1.55 4.71 -6.62
C PHE A 75 1.37 3.64 -7.70
N TRP A 76 2.28 3.59 -8.68
CA TRP A 76 2.23 2.62 -9.76
C TRP A 76 2.34 1.18 -9.25
N PHE A 77 3.35 0.89 -8.43
CA PHE A 77 3.53 -0.44 -7.86
C PHE A 77 2.43 -0.80 -6.88
N PHE A 78 1.84 0.18 -6.19
CA PHE A 78 0.70 -0.05 -5.33
C PHE A 78 -0.56 -0.43 -6.11
N ARG A 79 -0.84 0.27 -7.23
CA ARG A 79 -1.89 -0.10 -8.18
C ARG A 79 -1.69 -1.52 -8.72
N GLU A 80 -0.46 -1.88 -9.08
CA GLU A 80 -0.11 -3.23 -9.54
C GLU A 80 -0.35 -4.29 -8.46
N ALA A 81 0.03 -4.01 -7.20
CA ALA A 81 -0.25 -4.90 -6.07
C ALA A 81 -1.75 -5.10 -5.87
N LEU A 82 -2.54 -4.03 -6.02
CA LEU A 82 -4.00 -4.07 -5.91
C LEU A 82 -4.64 -4.89 -7.04
N ALA A 83 -4.18 -4.71 -8.28
CA ALA A 83 -4.63 -5.47 -9.44
C ALA A 83 -4.41 -6.98 -9.25
N ARG A 84 -3.19 -7.37 -8.83
CA ARG A 84 -2.85 -8.77 -8.56
C ARG A 84 -3.71 -9.37 -7.46
N ARG A 85 -3.98 -8.60 -6.40
CA ARG A 85 -4.86 -9.05 -5.32
C ARG A 85 -6.31 -9.22 -5.77
N ALA A 86 -6.76 -8.39 -6.72
CA ALA A 86 -8.10 -8.49 -7.28
C ALA A 86 -8.26 -9.67 -8.27
N GLY A 87 -7.24 -10.51 -8.47
CA GLY A 87 -7.26 -11.58 -9.48
C GLY A 87 -7.25 -11.05 -10.91
N SER A 88 -7.07 -9.73 -11.09
CA SER A 88 -7.03 -9.08 -12.39
C SER A 88 -5.57 -8.99 -12.83
N VAL A 89 -5.14 -9.91 -13.68
CA VAL A 89 -3.90 -9.75 -14.47
C VAL A 89 -4.25 -8.85 -15.66
N GLY A 90 -4.59 -7.59 -15.37
CA GLY A 90 -5.26 -6.70 -16.32
C GLY A 90 -4.33 -5.95 -17.27
N ARG A 91 -4.67 -5.98 -18.56
CA ARG A 91 -4.14 -5.30 -19.77
C ARG A 91 -3.56 -3.87 -19.64
N PHE A 92 -3.76 -3.16 -18.53
CA PHE A 92 -3.23 -1.81 -18.24
C PHE A 92 -1.93 -1.81 -17.39
N GLY A 93 -1.37 -2.99 -17.11
CA GLY A 93 -0.12 -3.18 -16.35
C GLY A 93 1.15 -3.24 -17.21
N SER A 94 1.16 -2.60 -18.38
CA SER A 94 2.36 -2.59 -19.21
C SER A 94 3.47 -1.83 -18.50
N ARG A 95 4.64 -2.45 -18.27
CA ARG A 95 5.83 -1.80 -17.68
C ARG A 95 6.21 -0.52 -18.42
N TRP A 96 5.82 -0.44 -19.69
CA TRP A 96 5.94 0.75 -20.53
C TRP A 96 5.16 1.95 -20.02
N GLY A 97 4.03 1.77 -19.33
CA GLY A 97 3.26 2.90 -18.80
C GLY A 97 4.02 3.68 -17.73
N LEU A 98 4.71 2.99 -16.80
CA LEU A 98 5.59 3.66 -15.85
C LEU A 98 6.76 4.33 -16.56
N ALA A 99 7.39 3.65 -17.54
CA ALA A 99 8.50 4.21 -18.30
C ALA A 99 8.10 5.49 -19.05
N VAL A 100 6.91 5.52 -19.68
CA VAL A 100 6.37 6.69 -20.38
C VAL A 100 6.10 7.83 -19.40
N ILE A 101 5.42 7.56 -18.28
CA ILE A 101 5.15 8.58 -17.25
C ILE A 101 6.46 9.16 -16.70
N SER A 102 7.42 8.31 -16.36
CA SER A 102 8.74 8.72 -15.89
C SER A 102 9.48 9.52 -16.95
N ALA A 103 9.43 9.10 -18.22
CA ALA A 103 10.06 9.82 -19.32
C ALA A 103 9.47 11.22 -19.50
N VAL A 104 8.14 11.36 -19.42
CA VAL A 104 7.48 12.68 -19.47
C VAL A 104 7.98 13.57 -18.34
N CYS A 105 8.01 13.07 -17.10
CA CYS A 105 8.50 13.85 -15.95
C CYS A 105 9.98 14.24 -16.12
N VAL A 106 10.84 13.31 -16.54
CA VAL A 106 12.27 13.56 -16.77
C VAL A 106 12.49 14.57 -17.88
N VAL A 107 11.84 14.40 -19.02
CA VAL A 107 11.99 15.30 -20.18
C VAL A 107 11.52 16.71 -19.81
N SER A 108 10.35 16.85 -19.18
CA SER A 108 9.86 18.15 -18.71
C SER A 108 10.83 18.80 -17.71
N PHE A 109 11.42 18.03 -16.79
CA PHE A 109 12.40 18.54 -15.84
C PHE A 109 13.70 19.01 -16.52
N LEU A 110 14.21 18.22 -17.47
CA LEU A 110 15.45 18.55 -18.18
C LEU A 110 15.32 19.86 -18.97
N LEU A 111 14.15 20.12 -19.55
CA LEU A 111 13.83 21.32 -20.32
C LEU A 111 13.71 22.60 -19.46
N ILE A 112 13.65 22.50 -18.12
CA ILE A 112 13.66 23.66 -17.23
C ILE A 112 15.01 24.38 -17.33
N GLN A 113 14.98 25.68 -17.66
CA GLN A 113 16.17 26.50 -17.84
C GLN A 113 16.64 27.04 -16.48
N ASN A 114 17.97 27.13 -16.29
CA ASN A 114 18.59 27.69 -15.09
C ASN A 114 17.95 27.20 -13.79
N LYS A 115 18.09 25.89 -13.52
CA LYS A 115 17.53 25.22 -12.32
C LYS A 115 18.01 25.86 -11.01
N GLY A 116 19.12 26.62 -11.05
CA GLY A 116 19.64 27.40 -9.94
C GLY A 116 20.18 26.53 -8.81
N THR A 117 20.46 27.16 -7.68
CA THR A 117 20.89 26.48 -6.45
C THR A 117 19.73 25.71 -5.81
N THR A 118 20.08 24.76 -4.96
CA THR A 118 19.14 23.97 -4.16
C THR A 118 18.08 24.83 -3.47
N ASP A 119 16.81 24.52 -3.74
CA ASP A 119 15.64 25.21 -3.22
C ASP A 119 14.51 24.22 -2.92
N VAL A 120 14.05 24.19 -1.68
CA VAL A 120 12.95 23.30 -1.23
C VAL A 120 11.63 23.68 -1.93
N ALA A 121 11.46 24.96 -2.24
CA ALA A 121 10.31 25.53 -2.93
C ALA A 121 10.57 25.73 -4.42
N PHE A 122 11.48 24.93 -5.01
CA PHE A 122 11.90 25.06 -6.41
C PHE A 122 10.74 25.20 -7.41
N ILE A 123 9.69 24.38 -7.28
CA ILE A 123 8.54 24.43 -8.18
C ILE A 123 7.83 25.77 -8.04
N THR A 124 7.43 26.17 -6.83
CA THR A 124 6.64 27.39 -6.61
C THR A 124 7.41 28.67 -6.91
N ASN A 125 8.71 28.69 -6.62
CA ASN A 125 9.59 29.83 -6.86
C ASN A 125 9.95 30.02 -8.33
N ARG A 126 9.78 29.00 -9.18
CA ARG A 126 10.08 29.05 -10.62
C ARG A 126 8.87 28.80 -11.50
N LEU A 127 7.66 29.03 -10.97
CA LEU A 127 6.41 28.93 -11.74
C LEU A 127 6.30 29.96 -12.86
N ASP A 128 7.22 30.93 -12.97
CA ASP A 128 7.34 31.81 -14.13
C ASP A 128 7.71 31.04 -15.41
N GLN A 129 8.44 29.92 -15.29
CA GLN A 129 8.84 29.11 -16.44
C GLN A 129 7.76 28.10 -16.83
N THR A 130 7.35 28.12 -18.10
CA THR A 130 6.34 27.19 -18.64
C THR A 130 6.71 25.72 -18.43
N PHE A 131 7.99 25.35 -18.54
CA PHE A 131 8.42 23.96 -18.31
C PHE A 131 8.29 23.50 -16.86
N VAL A 132 8.37 24.41 -15.88
CA VAL A 132 8.12 24.09 -14.46
C VAL A 132 6.63 23.80 -14.25
N TRP A 133 5.76 24.61 -14.85
CA TRP A 133 4.31 24.38 -14.83
C TRP A 133 3.93 23.05 -15.52
N ILE A 134 4.48 22.77 -16.71
CA ILE A 134 4.28 21.50 -17.43
C ILE A 134 4.76 20.32 -16.57
N TYR A 135 5.96 20.41 -15.99
CA TYR A 135 6.50 19.38 -15.12
C TYR A 135 5.57 19.07 -13.93
N GLY A 136 5.17 20.09 -13.17
CA GLY A 136 4.30 19.92 -12.00
C GLY A 136 2.92 19.37 -12.38
N SER A 137 2.35 19.88 -13.48
CA SER A 137 1.05 19.43 -13.98
C SER A 137 1.09 17.99 -14.48
N ALA A 138 2.15 17.61 -15.21
CA ALA A 138 2.33 16.26 -15.73
C ALA A 138 2.51 15.24 -14.59
N TYR A 139 3.28 15.59 -13.56
CA TYR A 139 3.41 14.79 -12.35
C TYR A 139 2.05 14.59 -11.65
N MET A 140 1.31 15.66 -11.38
CA MET A 140 0.00 15.57 -10.72
C MET A 140 -1.04 14.83 -11.57
N ALA A 141 -1.08 15.06 -12.88
CA ALA A 141 -1.94 14.33 -13.80
C ALA A 141 -1.64 12.83 -13.81
N SER A 142 -0.36 12.47 -13.71
CA SER A 142 0.07 11.08 -13.60
C SER A 142 -0.44 10.42 -12.32
N LEU A 143 -0.37 11.12 -11.18
CA LEU A 143 -0.91 10.62 -9.92
C LEU A 143 -2.44 10.49 -9.96
N ILE A 144 -3.15 11.43 -10.59
CA ILE A 144 -4.60 11.34 -10.80
C ILE A 144 -4.94 10.10 -11.60
N TRP A 145 -4.26 9.88 -12.73
CA TRP A 145 -4.49 8.72 -13.59
C TRP A 145 -4.24 7.40 -12.85
N ILE A 146 -3.11 7.29 -12.14
CA ILE A 146 -2.76 6.09 -11.38
C ILE A 146 -3.78 5.85 -10.26
N SER A 147 -4.20 6.90 -9.56
CA SER A 147 -5.18 6.82 -8.47
C SER A 147 -6.56 6.42 -8.99
N LEU A 148 -7.02 7.02 -10.10
CA LEU A 148 -8.29 6.69 -10.71
C LEU A 148 -8.33 5.24 -11.20
N SER A 149 -7.26 4.80 -11.87
CA SER A 149 -7.17 3.39 -12.29
C SER A 149 -7.11 2.42 -11.11
N ALA A 150 -6.49 2.81 -9.99
CA ALA A 150 -6.53 2.02 -8.76
C ALA A 150 -7.93 1.98 -8.12
N ILE A 151 -8.69 3.08 -8.15
CA ILE A 151 -10.10 3.11 -7.72
C ILE A 151 -10.95 2.17 -8.58
N LEU A 152 -10.81 2.22 -9.91
CA LEU A 152 -11.56 1.35 -10.82
C LEU A 152 -11.25 -0.14 -10.56
N LEU A 153 -10.00 -0.47 -10.27
CA LEU A 153 -9.59 -1.82 -9.88
C LEU A 153 -10.15 -2.23 -8.51
N ALA A 154 -10.17 -1.30 -7.54
CA ALA A 154 -10.76 -1.53 -6.22
C ALA A 154 -12.27 -1.73 -6.30
N ALA A 155 -12.97 -0.91 -7.09
CA ALA A 155 -14.42 -0.91 -7.23
C ALA A 155 -14.96 -2.25 -7.76
N LYS A 156 -14.18 -2.96 -8.57
CA LYS A 156 -14.60 -4.24 -9.19
C LYS A 156 -14.85 -5.36 -8.17
N ASN A 157 -14.19 -5.35 -7.00
CA ASN A 157 -14.20 -6.46 -6.05
C ASN A 157 -14.67 -6.05 -4.65
N TRP A 158 -15.77 -5.27 -4.54
CA TRP A 158 -16.29 -4.68 -3.29
C TRP A 158 -16.13 -5.54 -2.03
N ARG A 159 -15.04 -5.29 -1.29
CA ARG A 159 -14.82 -5.80 0.08
C ARG A 159 -14.45 -4.64 0.98
N GLY A 160 -14.88 -4.67 2.24
CA GLY A 160 -14.78 -3.50 3.15
C GLY A 160 -13.41 -2.81 3.23
N VAL A 161 -12.31 -3.55 3.10
CA VAL A 161 -10.94 -2.98 3.11
C VAL A 161 -10.65 -2.11 1.86
N GLN A 162 -11.36 -2.33 0.76
CA GLN A 162 -11.21 -1.53 -0.45
C GLN A 162 -11.88 -0.17 -0.36
N MET A 163 -12.90 0.00 0.49
CA MET A 163 -13.48 1.32 0.75
C MET A 163 -12.44 2.28 1.32
N THR A 164 -11.56 1.79 2.21
CA THR A 164 -10.43 2.56 2.71
C THR A 164 -9.53 3.02 1.56
N PHE A 165 -9.24 2.15 0.59
CA PHE A 165 -8.43 2.53 -0.57
C PHE A 165 -9.12 3.52 -1.49
N ILE A 166 -10.41 3.33 -1.76
CA ILE A 166 -11.19 4.26 -2.59
C ILE A 166 -11.20 5.64 -1.96
N ILE A 167 -11.52 5.75 -0.66
CA ILE A 167 -11.50 7.03 0.06
C ILE A 167 -10.11 7.67 0.00
N GLY A 168 -9.06 6.89 0.26
CA GLY A 168 -7.68 7.38 0.23
C GLY A 168 -7.26 7.91 -1.15
N PHE A 169 -7.51 7.16 -2.22
CA PHE A 169 -7.21 7.60 -3.58
C PHE A 169 -8.06 8.78 -4.04
N THR A 170 -9.33 8.85 -3.66
CA THR A 170 -10.18 10.00 -3.95
C THR A 170 -9.64 11.26 -3.29
N SER A 171 -9.20 11.17 -2.03
CA SER A 171 -8.54 12.27 -1.33
C SER A 171 -7.25 12.72 -2.02
N VAL A 172 -6.43 11.78 -2.51
CA VAL A 172 -5.24 12.09 -3.32
C VAL A 172 -5.61 12.82 -4.61
N ILE A 173 -6.64 12.35 -5.34
CA ILE A 173 -7.11 12.99 -6.58
C ILE A 173 -7.55 14.43 -6.30
N ILE A 174 -8.31 14.66 -5.23
CA ILE A 174 -8.73 16.01 -4.82
C ILE A 174 -7.52 16.91 -4.60
N GLY A 175 -6.51 16.44 -3.85
CA GLY A 175 -5.27 17.19 -3.63
C GLY A 175 -4.51 17.50 -4.92
N CYS A 176 -4.40 16.53 -5.83
CA CYS A 176 -3.74 16.72 -7.12
C CYS A 176 -4.48 17.73 -8.02
N VAL A 177 -5.82 17.69 -8.05
CA VAL A 177 -6.63 18.64 -8.83
C VAL A 177 -6.49 20.06 -8.28
N LEU A 178 -6.53 20.22 -6.96
CA LEU A 178 -6.29 21.50 -6.30
C LEU A 178 -4.88 22.03 -6.61
N GLU A 179 -3.86 21.17 -6.57
CA GLU A 179 -2.50 21.55 -6.92
C GLU A 179 -2.38 21.99 -8.38
N ILE A 180 -2.96 21.26 -9.34
CA ILE A 180 -2.96 21.68 -10.75
C ILE A 180 -3.62 23.06 -10.90
N GLY A 181 -4.75 23.28 -10.20
CA GLY A 181 -5.41 24.59 -10.17
C GLY A 181 -4.50 25.69 -9.62
N TYR A 182 -3.78 25.41 -8.53
CA TYR A 182 -2.81 26.32 -7.93
C TYR A 182 -1.62 26.63 -8.86
N LEU A 183 -0.99 25.61 -9.44
CA LEU A 183 0.14 25.76 -10.36
C LEU A 183 -0.27 26.58 -11.58
N THR A 184 -1.47 26.32 -12.12
CA THR A 184 -2.02 27.03 -13.28
C THR A 184 -2.33 28.48 -12.95
N ALA A 185 -3.06 28.74 -11.87
CA ALA A 185 -3.36 30.11 -11.43
C ALA A 185 -2.07 30.91 -11.17
N SER A 186 -1.09 30.29 -10.51
CA SER A 186 0.19 30.93 -10.20
C SER A 186 1.03 31.22 -11.44
N HIS A 187 1.08 30.30 -12.41
CA HIS A 187 1.80 30.48 -13.68
C HIS A 187 1.25 31.64 -14.50
N PHE A 188 -0.08 31.77 -14.58
CA PHE A 188 -0.74 32.86 -15.32
C PHE A 188 -0.94 34.15 -14.51
N GLY A 189 -0.36 34.24 -13.31
CA GLY A 189 -0.40 35.47 -12.49
C GLY A 189 -1.72 35.73 -11.77
N TYR A 190 -2.63 34.76 -11.70
CA TYR A 190 -3.89 34.88 -10.97
C TYR A 190 -3.71 34.65 -9.46
N GLY A 191 -4.43 35.43 -8.64
CA GLY A 191 -4.67 35.15 -7.21
C GLY A 191 -3.86 35.94 -6.17
N GLY A 192 -2.76 36.61 -6.51
CA GLY A 192 -1.94 37.32 -5.51
C GLY A 192 -1.35 36.37 -4.44
N GLN A 193 -0.62 36.92 -3.45
CA GLN A 193 0.13 36.11 -2.47
C GLN A 193 -0.79 35.35 -1.49
N SER A 194 -1.92 35.92 -1.10
CA SER A 194 -2.84 35.31 -0.13
C SER A 194 -3.56 34.07 -0.68
N PHE A 195 -3.96 34.10 -1.96
CA PHE A 195 -4.52 32.92 -2.65
C PHE A 195 -3.48 31.81 -2.78
N ARG A 196 -2.23 32.18 -3.10
CA ARG A 196 -1.12 31.22 -3.27
C ARG A 196 -0.82 30.47 -1.98
N TYR A 197 -0.77 31.15 -0.85
CA TYR A 197 -0.55 30.52 0.46
C TYR A 197 -1.73 29.62 0.87
N LEU A 198 -2.97 30.08 0.65
CA LEU A 198 -4.16 29.33 1.01
C LEU A 198 -4.30 28.07 0.13
N ALA A 199 -4.11 28.20 -1.18
CA ALA A 199 -4.25 27.09 -2.13
C ALA A 199 -3.19 26.00 -1.89
N TRP A 200 -1.94 26.38 -1.60
CA TRP A 200 -0.87 25.46 -1.23
C TRP A 200 -1.21 24.63 0.02
N ASN A 201 -1.61 25.28 1.10
CA ASN A 201 -1.96 24.58 2.34
C ASN A 201 -3.22 23.70 2.17
N THR A 202 -4.14 24.12 1.29
CA THR A 202 -5.39 23.41 1.00
C THR A 202 -5.19 22.21 0.09
N SER A 203 -4.18 22.20 -0.79
CA SER A 203 -3.85 21.05 -1.65
C SER A 203 -3.03 19.98 -0.92
N GLU A 204 -2.08 20.38 -0.08
CA GLU A 204 -1.22 19.45 0.68
C GLU A 204 -2.03 18.57 1.65
N LEU A 205 -2.99 19.16 2.36
CA LEU A 205 -3.78 18.48 3.38
C LEU A 205 -4.55 17.24 2.86
N PRO A 206 -5.40 17.33 1.81
CA PRO A 206 -6.10 16.17 1.26
C PRO A 206 -5.15 15.16 0.61
N PHE A 207 -4.02 15.61 0.04
CA PHE A 207 -3.02 14.70 -0.52
C PHE A 207 -2.38 13.81 0.56
N PHE A 208 -1.84 14.42 1.62
CA PHE A 208 -1.21 13.67 2.72
C PHE A 208 -2.23 12.88 3.55
N LEU A 209 -3.45 13.40 3.73
CA LEU A 209 -4.53 12.66 4.37
C LEU A 209 -4.89 11.40 3.58
N GLY A 210 -5.00 11.52 2.25
CA GLY A 210 -5.23 10.38 1.36
C GLY A 210 -4.13 9.34 1.46
N LEU A 211 -2.86 9.76 1.49
CA LEU A 211 -1.71 8.88 1.72
C LEU A 211 -1.81 8.15 3.07
N LEU A 212 -2.14 8.84 4.17
CA LEU A 212 -2.32 8.23 5.48
C LEU A 212 -3.40 7.15 5.47
N ILE A 213 -4.54 7.42 4.83
CA ILE A 213 -5.65 6.46 4.72
C ILE A 213 -5.21 5.23 3.92
N ILE A 214 -4.52 5.42 2.78
CA ILE A 214 -3.97 4.32 1.99
C ILE A 214 -3.02 3.48 2.84
N MET A 215 -2.06 4.12 3.53
CA MET A 215 -1.10 3.42 4.38
C MET A 215 -1.76 2.67 5.54
N ALA A 216 -2.80 3.23 6.16
CA ALA A 216 -3.58 2.55 7.18
C ALA A 216 -4.24 1.28 6.63
N GLY A 217 -4.83 1.35 5.43
CA GLY A 217 -5.36 0.18 4.74
C GLY A 217 -4.28 -0.87 4.47
N VAL A 218 -3.11 -0.44 3.99
CA VAL A 218 -1.95 -1.31 3.74
C VAL A 218 -1.47 -1.99 5.02
N ALA A 219 -1.34 -1.25 6.12
CA ALA A 219 -0.95 -1.76 7.43
C ALA A 219 -1.97 -2.76 7.98
N TRP A 220 -3.26 -2.47 7.82
CA TRP A 220 -4.33 -3.37 8.21
C TRP A 220 -4.22 -4.74 7.52
N ILE A 221 -3.89 -4.74 6.23
CA ILE A 221 -3.74 -5.97 5.44
C ILE A 221 -2.44 -6.69 5.78
N ALA A 222 -1.32 -5.96 5.88
CA ALA A 222 0.00 -6.54 6.05
C ALA A 222 0.29 -7.01 7.48
N ILE A 223 -0.29 -6.35 8.49
CA ILE A 223 0.01 -6.57 9.91
C ILE A 223 -1.19 -7.14 10.63
N VAL A 224 -2.33 -6.44 10.61
CA VAL A 224 -3.48 -6.78 11.45
C VAL A 224 -4.14 -8.08 11.00
N THR A 225 -4.36 -8.23 9.70
CA THR A 225 -5.02 -9.43 9.12
C THR A 225 -4.26 -10.72 9.43
N PRO A 226 -2.96 -10.86 9.13
CA PRO A 226 -2.21 -12.06 9.47
C PRO A 226 -2.10 -12.27 10.99
N SER A 227 -1.89 -11.21 11.78
CA SER A 227 -1.79 -11.31 13.25
C SER A 227 -3.09 -11.85 13.87
N ARG A 228 -4.26 -11.35 13.41
CA ARG A 228 -5.56 -11.84 13.85
C ARG A 228 -5.76 -13.31 13.50
N ARG A 229 -5.34 -13.75 12.30
CA ARG A 229 -5.37 -15.17 11.91
C ARG A 229 -4.51 -16.03 12.85
N ARG A 230 -3.30 -15.59 13.18
CA ARG A 230 -2.41 -16.32 14.11
C ARG A 230 -3.03 -16.48 15.49
N ILE A 231 -3.64 -15.41 16.02
CA ILE A 231 -4.30 -15.42 17.33
C ILE A 231 -5.49 -16.39 17.34
N LEU A 232 -6.30 -16.41 16.27
CA LEU A 232 -7.44 -17.33 16.16
C LEU A 232 -6.99 -18.79 16.11
N VAL A 233 -5.97 -19.11 15.31
CA VAL A 233 -5.41 -20.48 15.23
C VAL A 233 -4.78 -20.90 16.56
N SER A 234 -4.08 -19.99 17.25
CA SER A 234 -3.53 -20.26 18.58
C SER A 234 -4.61 -20.56 19.61
N LYS A 235 -5.74 -19.82 19.58
CA LYS A 235 -6.89 -20.10 20.46
C LYS A 235 -7.54 -21.44 20.14
N LEU A 236 -7.69 -21.79 18.86
CA LEU A 236 -8.20 -23.08 18.44
C LEU A 236 -7.31 -24.24 18.91
N HIS A 237 -5.99 -24.06 18.82
CA HIS A 237 -5.04 -25.04 19.33
C HIS A 237 -5.17 -25.23 20.85
N HIS A 238 -5.33 -24.14 21.59
CA HIS A 238 -5.53 -24.19 23.03
C HIS A 238 -6.83 -24.95 23.40
N ILE A 239 -7.92 -24.75 22.66
CA ILE A 239 -9.18 -25.48 22.85
C ILE A 239 -8.97 -26.98 22.59
N ALA A 240 -8.29 -27.34 21.50
CA ALA A 240 -8.01 -28.73 21.17
C ALA A 240 -7.09 -29.41 22.20
N GLN A 241 -6.18 -28.66 22.83
CA GLN A 241 -5.30 -29.16 23.88
C GLN A 241 -6.05 -29.34 25.22
N GLN A 242 -6.91 -28.40 25.60
CA GLN A 242 -7.71 -28.48 26.83
C GLN A 242 -8.67 -29.66 26.85
N ASN A 243 -9.15 -30.08 25.68
CA ASN A 243 -10.06 -31.21 25.54
C ASN A 243 -9.33 -32.54 25.27
N GLU A 244 -8.00 -32.58 25.45
CA GLU A 244 -7.14 -33.76 25.23
C GLU A 244 -7.26 -34.39 23.82
N LEU A 245 -7.82 -33.66 22.86
CA LEU A 245 -8.03 -34.12 21.49
C LEU A 245 -6.72 -34.18 20.68
N SER A 246 -5.64 -33.63 21.23
CA SER A 246 -4.30 -33.58 20.62
C SER A 246 -3.34 -34.52 21.36
N GLN A 247 -3.32 -35.81 21.02
CA GLN A 247 -2.43 -36.81 21.62
C GLN A 247 -0.95 -36.71 21.18
N HIS A 248 -0.54 -35.64 20.48
CA HIS A 248 0.86 -35.46 20.08
C HIS A 248 1.59 -34.48 21.01
N GLY A 249 2.25 -35.05 22.03
CA GLY A 249 3.52 -34.63 22.63
C GLY A 249 3.72 -33.17 23.11
N PRO A 250 4.10 -32.94 24.38
CA PRO A 250 4.37 -31.59 24.93
C PRO A 250 5.55 -30.83 24.30
N GLU A 251 6.25 -31.39 23.30
CA GLU A 251 7.44 -30.76 22.69
C GLU A 251 7.15 -29.58 21.74
N ASN A 252 5.89 -29.30 21.38
CA ASN A 252 5.57 -28.34 20.30
C ASN A 252 5.06 -26.95 20.73
N LEU A 253 4.99 -26.65 22.04
CA LEU A 253 4.62 -25.32 22.53
C LEU A 253 5.59 -24.22 22.07
N GLY A 254 6.87 -24.55 21.87
CA GLY A 254 7.88 -23.65 21.28
C GLY A 254 7.74 -23.45 19.76
N VAL A 255 7.05 -24.36 19.06
CA VAL A 255 6.98 -24.38 17.58
C VAL A 255 5.83 -23.52 17.06
N VAL A 256 4.74 -23.34 17.82
CA VAL A 256 3.63 -22.43 17.43
C VAL A 256 4.08 -20.97 17.38
N ARG A 257 5.10 -20.59 18.17
CA ARG A 257 5.70 -19.26 18.14
C ARG A 257 6.65 -19.05 16.95
N ARG A 258 7.23 -20.12 16.40
CA ARG A 258 8.12 -20.05 15.24
C ARG A 258 7.30 -19.99 13.96
N LEU A 259 6.99 -18.75 13.53
CA LEU A 259 6.79 -18.35 12.13
C LEU A 259 6.35 -19.48 11.18
N PHE A 260 5.17 -20.06 11.42
CA PHE A 260 4.58 -20.96 10.43
C PHE A 260 4.29 -20.13 9.18
N SER A 261 4.85 -20.56 8.05
CA SER A 261 4.40 -20.10 6.72
C SER A 261 2.88 -20.23 6.65
N GLU A 262 2.19 -19.26 6.04
CA GLU A 262 0.72 -19.16 6.02
C GLU A 262 0.06 -20.47 5.57
N LYS A 263 0.70 -21.21 4.66
CA LYS A 263 0.28 -22.56 4.21
C LYS A 263 0.27 -23.59 5.35
N LYS A 264 1.33 -23.65 6.17
CA LYS A 264 1.40 -24.58 7.31
C LYS A 264 0.39 -24.21 8.40
N MET A 265 0.15 -22.91 8.59
CA MET A 265 -0.87 -22.43 9.53
C MET A 265 -2.27 -22.82 9.08
N LEU A 266 -2.58 -22.65 7.79
CA LEU A 266 -3.86 -23.05 7.19
C LEU A 266 -4.06 -24.57 7.27
N ALA A 267 -3.03 -25.35 6.95
CA ALA A 267 -3.07 -26.82 7.06
C ALA A 267 -3.32 -27.27 8.51
N ARG A 268 -2.67 -26.63 9.49
CA ARG A 268 -2.89 -26.96 10.90
C ARG A 268 -4.26 -26.50 11.40
N ALA A 269 -4.75 -25.36 10.93
CA ALA A 269 -6.09 -24.90 11.25
C ALA A 269 -7.16 -25.86 10.69
N SER A 270 -7.01 -26.35 9.44
CA SER A 270 -7.94 -27.31 8.85
C SER A 270 -7.93 -28.66 9.57
N GLU A 271 -6.75 -29.13 9.97
CA GLU A 271 -6.59 -30.33 10.78
C GLU A 271 -7.29 -30.20 12.14
N LEU A 272 -7.05 -29.10 12.86
CA LEU A 272 -7.68 -28.83 14.16
C LEU A 272 -9.20 -28.74 14.07
N VAL A 273 -9.73 -28.06 13.05
CA VAL A 273 -11.18 -27.99 12.81
C VAL A 273 -11.75 -29.39 12.53
N ARG A 274 -11.06 -30.21 11.73
CA ARG A 274 -11.50 -31.59 11.44
C ARG A 274 -11.51 -32.47 12.69
N LEU A 275 -10.51 -32.32 13.57
CA LEU A 275 -10.44 -33.06 14.85
C LEU A 275 -11.58 -32.65 15.79
N LEU A 276 -11.84 -31.35 15.93
CA LEU A 276 -12.92 -30.83 16.77
C LEU A 276 -14.30 -31.24 16.24
N ASP A 277 -14.53 -31.19 14.93
CA ASP A 277 -15.77 -31.66 14.31
C ASP A 277 -15.96 -33.17 14.51
N LYS A 278 -14.89 -33.96 14.42
CA LYS A 278 -14.94 -35.39 14.72
C LYS A 278 -15.30 -35.63 16.19
N ALA A 279 -14.65 -34.93 17.12
CA ALA A 279 -14.92 -35.07 18.55
C ALA A 279 -16.37 -34.69 18.91
N GLN A 280 -16.89 -33.61 18.33
CA GLN A 280 -18.27 -33.16 18.53
C GLN A 280 -19.28 -34.20 18.02
N ARG A 281 -19.04 -34.82 16.86
CA ARG A 281 -19.92 -35.87 16.32
C ARG A 281 -19.94 -37.15 17.17
N HIS A 282 -18.85 -37.47 17.87
CA HIS A 282 -18.79 -38.62 18.77
C HIS A 282 -19.33 -38.30 20.18
N GLY A 283 -19.79 -37.07 20.43
CA GLY A 283 -20.26 -36.65 21.77
C GLY A 283 -19.14 -36.38 22.78
N ASN A 284 -17.87 -36.49 22.37
CA ASN A 284 -16.70 -36.32 23.22
C ASN A 284 -16.33 -34.84 23.45
N PHE A 285 -17.00 -33.92 22.78
CA PHE A 285 -16.74 -32.49 22.87
C PHE A 285 -18.03 -31.68 22.76
N HIS A 286 -18.31 -30.88 23.79
CA HIS A 286 -19.45 -29.96 23.83
C HIS A 286 -18.91 -28.53 23.91
N PRO A 287 -18.74 -27.83 22.76
CA PRO A 287 -18.15 -26.50 22.77
C PRO A 287 -19.05 -25.51 23.51
N SER A 288 -18.43 -24.69 24.37
CA SER A 288 -19.07 -23.50 24.91
C SER A 288 -19.44 -22.50 23.80
N SER A 289 -20.32 -21.54 24.08
CA SER A 289 -20.71 -20.50 23.12
C SER A 289 -19.50 -19.72 22.56
N ARG A 290 -18.48 -19.51 23.40
CA ARG A 290 -17.23 -18.83 23.02
C ARG A 290 -16.39 -19.69 22.08
N GLU A 291 -16.29 -21.00 22.33
CA GLU A 291 -15.53 -21.92 21.48
C GLU A 291 -16.23 -22.13 20.13
N THR A 292 -17.56 -22.22 20.14
CA THR A 292 -18.39 -22.29 18.93
C THR A 292 -18.16 -21.08 18.04
N TYR A 293 -18.10 -19.88 18.62
CA TYR A 293 -17.78 -18.66 17.88
C TYR A 293 -16.36 -18.70 17.27
N ILE A 294 -15.35 -19.15 18.02
CA ILE A 294 -13.97 -19.25 17.55
C ILE A 294 -13.86 -20.28 16.41
N ILE A 295 -14.47 -21.46 16.58
CA ILE A 295 -14.51 -22.52 15.55
C ILE A 295 -15.22 -22.00 14.29
N GLY A 296 -16.34 -21.29 14.44
CA GLY A 296 -17.06 -20.66 13.33
C GLY A 296 -16.21 -19.65 12.57
N GLN A 297 -15.48 -18.77 13.27
CA GLN A 297 -14.55 -17.80 12.67
C GLN A 297 -13.40 -18.49 11.92
N VAL A 298 -12.83 -19.56 12.47
CA VAL A 298 -11.77 -20.32 11.79
C VAL A 298 -12.32 -21.09 10.59
N LYS A 299 -13.54 -21.65 10.68
CA LYS A 299 -14.21 -22.29 9.55
C LYS A 299 -14.43 -21.30 8.40
N GLN A 300 -15.00 -20.13 8.69
CA GLN A 300 -15.20 -19.07 7.69
C GLN A 300 -13.88 -18.61 7.04
N PHE A 301 -12.76 -18.72 7.77
CA PHE A 301 -11.43 -18.44 7.25
C PHE A 301 -10.85 -19.58 6.38
N LEU A 302 -11.26 -20.83 6.64
CA LEU A 302 -10.82 -22.03 5.91
C LEU A 302 -11.67 -22.35 4.68
N THR A 303 -12.94 -21.96 4.67
CA THR A 303 -13.75 -22.08 3.46
C THR A 303 -13.13 -21.14 2.42
N PRO A 304 -12.61 -21.66 1.29
CA PRO A 304 -12.30 -20.78 0.19
C PRO A 304 -13.58 -20.02 -0.15
N ASP A 305 -13.46 -18.71 -0.36
CA ASP A 305 -14.56 -17.93 -0.93
C ASP A 305 -15.13 -18.73 -2.11
N PRO A 306 -16.43 -19.04 -2.15
CA PRO A 306 -17.00 -19.77 -3.28
C PRO A 306 -16.77 -19.01 -4.61
N GLU A 307 -16.51 -17.70 -4.56
CA GLU A 307 -16.09 -16.87 -5.69
C GLU A 307 -14.61 -16.98 -6.08
N PHE A 308 -13.79 -17.66 -5.28
CA PHE A 308 -12.35 -17.87 -5.47
C PHE A 308 -11.98 -19.37 -5.48
N SER A 309 -12.83 -20.19 -6.10
CA SER A 309 -12.32 -21.42 -6.71
C SER A 309 -11.38 -20.99 -7.85
N PRO A 310 -10.07 -21.31 -7.82
CA PRO A 310 -9.30 -21.21 -9.05
C PRO A 310 -10.03 -22.04 -10.10
N MET A 311 -10.43 -21.42 -11.20
CA MET A 311 -10.79 -22.10 -12.46
C MET A 311 -9.54 -22.80 -13.01
N VAL A 312 -8.95 -23.72 -12.26
CA VAL A 312 -7.83 -24.57 -12.67
C VAL A 312 -7.99 -25.92 -11.99
N LEU A 313 -9.10 -26.58 -12.30
CA LEU A 313 -9.18 -28.03 -12.41
C LEU A 313 -10.17 -28.24 -13.55
N GLY A 314 -9.62 -28.49 -14.73
CA GLY A 314 -10.42 -28.89 -15.88
C GLY A 314 -11.31 -30.06 -15.46
N LYS A 315 -12.58 -29.97 -15.85
CA LYS A 315 -13.43 -31.15 -15.86
C LYS A 315 -12.78 -32.15 -16.80
N ALA A 316 -12.15 -33.18 -16.24
CA ALA A 316 -11.98 -34.45 -16.90
C ALA A 316 -13.32 -35.19 -16.74
N ALA A 317 -14.17 -35.06 -17.75
CA ALA A 317 -15.19 -36.01 -18.20
C ALA A 317 -15.85 -35.41 -19.45
#